data_AF-A0A1Q5UK06-F1
#
_entry.id   AF-A0A1Q5UK06-F1
#
_cell.length_a   1.000
_cell.length_b   1.000
_cell.length_c   1.000
_cell.angle_alpha   90.00
_cell.angle_beta   90.00
_cell.angle_gamma   90.00
#
_symmetry.space_group_name_H-M   'P 1'
#
loop_
_entity.id
_entity.type
_entity.pdbx_description
1 polymer ?
#
loop_
_entity_poly.entity_id
_entity_poly.type
_entity_poly.pdbx_seq_one_letter_code
_entity_poly.pdbx_strand_id
1 'polypeptide(L)'
;MGVSERRLRKRIWWTLFTRDRSLAAAFGHPVNINFEDADVEDLNESDLIEDEDESFQGHDPQFFVKYVELSKIMQKITSMQRSPVDTLDIQAARIAQCEIELHEWLVKMALRLLRIVSEVWPMATRIAEFADCVLNDQYFHQLFVERMTEYRRLEFAAGMSNMDSI
;
A
#
# COMPACT_ATOMS: atom_id res chain seq x y z
N MET A 1 -16.13 26.51 6.42
CA MET A 1 -15.14 26.14 5.41
C MET A 1 -15.88 25.83 4.13
N GLY A 2 -15.53 26.49 3.02
CA GLY A 2 -16.13 26.20 1.72
C GLY A 2 -15.74 24.80 1.22
N VAL A 3 -16.52 24.21 0.30
CA VAL A 3 -16.21 22.86 -0.25
C VAL A 3 -14.84 22.85 -0.93
N SER A 4 -14.54 23.86 -1.75
CA SER A 4 -13.24 24.02 -2.41
C SER A 4 -12.08 24.15 -1.40
N GLU A 5 -12.27 24.96 -0.36
CA GLU A 5 -11.28 25.14 0.72
C GLU A 5 -11.00 23.82 1.46
N ARG A 6 -12.06 23.03 1.76
CA ARG A 6 -11.93 21.70 2.40
C ARG A 6 -11.14 20.73 1.53
N ARG A 7 -11.46 20.67 0.22
CA ARG A 7 -10.74 19.83 -0.74
C ARG A 7 -9.27 20.24 -0.83
N LEU A 8 -8.98 21.53 -0.92
CA LEU A 8 -7.62 22.05 -0.96
C LEU A 8 -6.82 21.67 0.30
N ARG A 9 -7.42 21.81 1.50
CA ARG A 9 -6.80 21.37 2.75
C ARG A 9 -6.46 19.89 2.73
N LYS A 10 -7.39 19.04 2.25
CA LYS A 10 -7.13 17.60 2.09
C LYS A 10 -5.96 17.35 1.14
N ARG A 11 -5.95 17.98 -0.05
CA ARG A 11 -4.87 17.83 -1.03
C ARG A 11 -3.51 18.17 -0.43
N ILE A 12 -3.37 19.37 0.15
CA ILE A 12 -2.12 19.82 0.79
C ILE A 12 -1.68 18.83 1.86
N TRP A 13 -2.59 18.43 2.75
CA TRP A 13 -2.27 17.57 3.87
C TRP A 13 -1.80 16.18 3.42
N TRP A 14 -2.53 15.55 2.50
CA TRP A 14 -2.19 14.22 1.99
C TRP A 14 -0.89 14.23 1.13
N THR A 15 -0.57 15.34 0.46
CA THR A 15 0.72 15.50 -0.23
C THR A 15 1.88 15.56 0.76
N LEU A 16 1.73 16.33 1.86
CA LEU A 16 2.75 16.39 2.91
C LEU A 16 2.93 15.03 3.60
N PHE A 17 1.81 14.36 3.91
CA PHE A 17 1.82 13.03 4.52
C PHE A 17 2.60 12.01 3.67
N THR A 18 2.23 11.85 2.40
CA THR A 18 2.88 10.88 1.49
C THR A 18 4.37 11.19 1.28
N ARG A 19 4.74 12.48 1.22
CA ARG A 19 6.13 12.90 1.11
C ARG A 19 6.95 12.56 2.36
N ASP A 20 6.42 12.82 3.55
CA ASP A 20 7.08 12.48 4.82
C ASP A 20 7.38 10.97 4.90
N ARG A 21 6.41 10.12 4.53
CA ARG A 21 6.60 8.65 4.53
C ARG A 21 7.63 8.18 3.51
N SER A 22 7.62 8.77 2.32
CA SER A 22 8.58 8.42 1.28
C SER A 22 10.01 8.81 1.65
N LEU A 23 10.20 9.98 2.29
CA LEU A 23 11.51 10.39 2.80
C LEU A 23 11.97 9.52 3.97
N ALA A 24 11.07 9.21 4.92
CA ALA A 24 11.36 8.32 6.03
C ALA A 24 11.80 6.93 5.56
N ALA A 25 11.12 6.37 4.55
CA ALA A 25 11.47 5.07 3.98
C ALA A 25 12.77 5.10 3.16
N ALA A 26 12.99 6.14 2.34
CA ALA A 26 14.18 6.22 1.49
C ALA A 26 15.46 6.49 2.28
N PHE A 27 15.39 7.28 3.36
CA PHE A 27 16.56 7.74 4.11
C PHE A 27 16.63 7.19 5.54
N GLY A 28 15.70 6.33 5.95
CA GLY A 28 15.63 5.78 7.31
C GLY A 28 15.30 6.81 8.40
N HIS A 29 14.88 8.03 8.01
CA HIS A 29 14.64 9.14 8.93
C HIS A 29 13.32 9.00 9.68
N PRO A 30 13.15 9.66 10.83
CA PRO A 30 11.86 9.72 11.48
C PRO A 30 10.76 10.37 10.67
N VAL A 31 9.58 9.76 10.75
CA VAL A 31 8.33 10.35 10.30
C VAL A 31 8.05 11.55 11.20
N ASN A 32 7.84 12.72 10.58
CA ASN A 32 7.63 13.97 11.31
C ASN A 32 6.14 14.23 11.56
N ILE A 33 5.26 13.63 10.75
CA ILE A 33 3.81 13.78 10.88
C ILE A 33 3.27 12.63 11.73
N ASN A 34 2.72 12.95 12.91
CA ASN A 34 1.94 11.97 13.66
C ASN A 34 0.54 11.86 13.03
N PHE A 35 0.21 10.66 12.54
CA PHE A 35 -1.08 10.40 11.90
C PHE A 35 -2.22 10.33 12.92
N GLU A 36 -1.95 9.84 14.13
CA GLU A 36 -2.96 9.61 15.16
C GLU A 36 -3.58 10.91 15.69
N ASP A 37 -2.84 12.02 15.58
CA ASP A 37 -3.28 13.35 16.03
C ASP A 37 -3.95 14.16 14.90
N ALA A 38 -4.13 13.57 13.72
CA ALA A 38 -4.58 14.30 12.54
C ALA A 38 -6.10 14.26 12.37
N ASP A 39 -6.76 15.43 12.47
CA ASP A 39 -8.20 15.60 12.23
C ASP A 39 -8.57 15.74 10.72
N VAL A 40 -7.78 15.17 9.82
CA VAL A 40 -8.03 15.27 8.37
C VAL A 40 -8.70 14.00 7.88
N GLU A 41 -9.91 14.14 7.32
CA GLU A 41 -10.64 13.01 6.75
C GLU A 41 -9.88 12.35 5.59
N ASP A 42 -10.24 11.10 5.31
CA ASP A 42 -9.72 10.35 4.17
C ASP A 42 -9.90 11.10 2.85
N LEU A 43 -8.87 10.94 2.01
CA LEU A 43 -8.82 11.49 0.66
C LEU A 43 -9.66 10.64 -0.28
N ASN A 44 -10.53 11.29 -1.06
CA ASN A 44 -11.30 10.65 -2.12
C ASN A 44 -10.96 11.26 -3.48
N GLU A 45 -11.34 10.56 -4.55
CA GLU A 45 -11.11 11.02 -5.94
C GLU A 45 -11.73 12.40 -6.19
N SER A 46 -12.89 12.68 -5.61
CA SER A 46 -13.59 13.98 -5.72
C SER A 46 -12.87 15.13 -5.03
N ASP A 47 -11.96 14.85 -4.09
CA ASP A 47 -11.12 15.87 -3.45
C ASP A 47 -9.98 16.33 -4.37
N LEU A 48 -9.71 15.59 -5.45
CA LEU A 48 -8.64 15.85 -6.42
C LEU A 48 -9.13 16.52 -7.71
N ILE A 49 -10.44 16.69 -7.86
CA ILE A 49 -11.04 17.42 -8.97
C ILE A 49 -10.91 18.93 -8.70
N GLU A 50 -10.33 19.66 -9.65
CA GLU A 50 -10.30 21.13 -9.65
C GLU A 50 -11.32 21.64 -10.68
N ASP A 51 -12.17 22.57 -10.25
CA ASP A 51 -13.33 23.03 -11.03
C ASP A 51 -12.93 23.97 -12.20
N GLU A 52 -11.67 24.42 -12.30
CA GLU A 52 -11.26 25.52 -13.19
C GLU A 52 -10.02 25.33 -14.08
N ASP A 53 -9.24 24.25 -13.99
CA ASP A 53 -7.99 24.15 -14.77
C ASP A 53 -7.89 22.90 -15.67
N GLU A 54 -7.91 23.14 -16.98
CA GLU A 54 -7.57 22.18 -18.04
C GLU A 54 -6.12 21.65 -17.92
N SER A 55 -5.28 22.21 -17.03
CA SER A 55 -3.88 21.81 -16.87
C SER A 55 -3.64 20.48 -16.15
N PHE A 56 -4.66 19.91 -15.49
CA PHE A 56 -4.58 18.58 -14.86
C PHE A 56 -5.12 17.43 -15.74
N GLN A 57 -5.41 17.68 -17.03
CA GLN A 57 -6.03 16.74 -17.99
C GLN A 57 -5.29 15.40 -18.27
N GLY A 58 -4.26 15.03 -17.50
CA GLY A 58 -3.51 13.78 -17.69
C GLY A 58 -3.29 12.92 -16.45
N HIS A 59 -3.76 13.34 -15.27
CA HIS A 59 -3.48 12.61 -14.03
C HIS A 59 -4.75 11.94 -13.50
N ASP A 60 -4.73 10.60 -13.48
CA ASP A 60 -5.78 9.82 -12.84
C ASP A 60 -5.77 10.10 -11.32
N PRO A 61 -6.81 10.76 -10.75
CA PRO A 61 -6.88 11.05 -9.31
C PRO A 61 -6.79 9.76 -8.46
N GLN A 62 -7.10 8.61 -9.04
CA GLN A 62 -6.94 7.31 -8.39
C GLN A 62 -5.49 7.00 -8.06
N PHE A 63 -4.53 7.44 -8.88
CA PHE A 63 -3.11 7.22 -8.61
C PHE A 63 -2.70 7.79 -7.26
N PHE A 64 -3.10 9.03 -6.98
CA PHE A 64 -2.72 9.70 -5.74
C PHE A 64 -3.44 9.12 -4.52
N VAL A 65 -4.72 8.76 -4.65
CA VAL A 65 -5.45 8.02 -3.60
C VAL A 65 -4.74 6.69 -3.27
N LYS A 66 -4.27 5.98 -4.30
CA LYS A 66 -3.53 4.73 -4.12
C LYS A 66 -2.14 4.92 -3.53
N TYR A 67 -1.47 6.00 -3.89
CA TYR A 67 -0.18 6.36 -3.29
C TYR A 67 -0.32 6.73 -1.80
N VAL A 68 -1.45 7.34 -1.41
CA VAL A 68 -1.81 7.55 0.00
C VAL A 68 -1.99 6.22 0.73
N GLU A 69 -2.69 5.25 0.15
CA GLU A 69 -2.84 3.90 0.73
C GLU A 69 -1.47 3.24 0.98
N LEU A 70 -0.57 3.28 0.00
CA LEU A 70 0.79 2.78 0.14
C LEU A 70 1.55 3.49 1.27
N SER A 71 1.45 4.81 1.33
CA SER A 71 2.13 5.62 2.36
C SER A 71 1.66 5.26 3.78
N LYS A 72 0.39 4.89 3.97
CA LYS A 72 -0.14 4.39 5.24
C LYS A 72 0.45 3.02 5.62
N ILE A 73 0.67 2.12 4.65
CA ILE A 73 1.35 0.83 4.88
C ILE A 73 2.83 1.08 5.25
N MET A 74 3.52 1.96 4.52
CA MET A 74 4.91 2.33 4.82
C MET A 74 5.07 2.89 6.24
N GLN A 75 4.12 3.70 6.70
CA GLN A 75 4.08 4.20 8.08
C GLN A 75 4.07 3.07 9.11
N LYS A 76 3.24 2.03 8.92
CA LYS A 76 3.15 0.90 9.84
C LYS A 76 4.49 0.18 9.96
N ILE A 77 5.17 -0.05 8.83
CA ILE A 77 6.48 -0.70 8.78
C ILE A 77 7.53 0.15 9.53
N THR A 78 7.59 1.46 9.26
CA THR A 78 8.57 2.35 9.91
C THR A 78 8.32 2.51 11.41
N SER A 79 7.07 2.49 11.87
CA SER A 79 6.76 2.57 13.32
C SER A 79 7.09 1.28 14.07
N MET A 80 7.04 0.12 13.41
CA MET A 80 7.40 -1.19 13.97
C MET A 80 8.89 -1.32 14.27
N GLN A 81 9.75 -0.85 13.36
CA GLN A 81 11.21 -0.91 13.50
C GLN A 81 11.76 -0.09 14.68
N ARG A 82 10.91 0.70 15.35
CA ARG A 82 11.32 1.67 16.36
C ARG A 82 10.67 1.49 17.73
N SER A 83 9.76 0.53 17.90
CA SER A 83 9.23 0.22 19.23
C SER A 83 10.33 -0.47 20.06
N PRO A 84 10.82 0.14 21.16
CA PRO A 84 11.85 -0.46 22.00
C PRO A 84 11.30 -1.50 22.99
N VAL A 85 9.99 -1.77 22.96
CA VAL A 85 9.25 -2.57 23.96
C VAL A 85 8.78 -3.92 23.40
N ASP A 86 8.87 -4.12 22.08
CA ASP A 86 8.33 -5.32 21.44
C ASP A 86 9.34 -6.46 21.53
N THR A 87 8.92 -7.63 22.02
CA THR A 87 9.72 -8.86 21.86
C THR A 87 9.92 -9.14 20.38
N LEU A 88 11.04 -9.81 20.03
CA LEU A 88 11.37 -10.15 18.64
C LEU A 88 10.21 -10.85 17.92
N ASP A 89 9.45 -11.70 18.64
CA ASP A 89 8.26 -12.39 18.11
C ASP A 89 7.13 -11.44 17.74
N ILE A 90 6.88 -10.39 18.54
CA ILE A 90 5.86 -9.38 18.27
C ILE A 90 6.26 -8.54 17.05
N GLN A 91 7.54 -8.17 16.94
CA GLN A 91 8.05 -7.45 15.78
C GLN A 91 7.93 -8.29 14.51
N ALA A 92 8.31 -9.57 14.57
CA ALA A 92 8.20 -10.50 13.45
C ALA A 92 6.75 -10.70 12.99
N ALA A 93 5.81 -10.87 13.92
CA ALA A 93 4.37 -10.98 13.60
C ALA A 93 3.82 -9.69 12.97
N ARG A 94 4.24 -8.53 13.46
CA ARG A 94 3.82 -7.21 12.92
C ARG A 94 4.37 -6.96 11.51
N ILE A 95 5.64 -7.32 11.26
CA ILE A 95 6.26 -7.27 9.92
C ILE A 95 5.51 -8.21 8.96
N ALA A 96 5.25 -9.44 9.39
CA ALA A 96 4.50 -10.43 8.61
C ALA A 96 3.11 -9.91 8.21
N GLN A 97 2.44 -9.16 9.09
CA GLN A 97 1.15 -8.53 8.79
C GLN A 97 1.28 -7.41 7.76
N CYS A 98 2.29 -6.55 7.86
CA CYS A 98 2.56 -5.52 6.86
C CYS A 98 2.92 -6.12 5.49
N GLU A 99 3.65 -7.23 5.46
CA GLU A 99 3.91 -7.96 4.23
C GLU A 99 2.61 -8.44 3.58
N ILE A 100 1.68 -9.00 4.36
CA ILE A 100 0.36 -9.42 3.84
C ILE A 100 -0.40 -8.21 3.27
N GLU A 101 -0.52 -7.13 4.05
CA GLU A 101 -1.21 -5.91 3.60
C GLU A 101 -0.58 -5.32 2.32
N LEU A 102 0.76 -5.34 2.22
CA LEU A 102 1.48 -4.86 1.04
C LEU A 102 1.22 -5.75 -0.18
N HIS A 103 1.22 -7.08 -0.01
CA HIS A 103 0.93 -8.01 -1.09
C HIS A 103 -0.51 -7.87 -1.58
N GLU A 104 -1.49 -7.80 -0.67
CA GLU A 104 -2.89 -7.55 -1.01
C GLU A 104 -3.06 -6.24 -1.78
N TRP A 105 -2.39 -5.17 -1.33
CA TRP A 105 -2.37 -3.89 -2.02
C TRP A 105 -1.76 -3.99 -3.43
N LEU A 106 -0.63 -4.69 -3.57
CA LEU A 106 0.04 -4.91 -4.87
C LEU A 106 -0.85 -5.69 -5.85
N VAL A 107 -1.49 -6.76 -5.40
CA VAL A 107 -2.42 -7.56 -6.21
C VAL A 107 -3.60 -6.71 -6.68
N LYS A 108 -4.22 -5.97 -5.76
CA LYS A 108 -5.34 -5.06 -6.09
C LYS A 108 -4.92 -3.99 -7.09
N MET A 109 -3.69 -3.47 -6.98
CA MET A 109 -3.15 -2.50 -7.93
C MET A 109 -2.91 -3.11 -9.30
N ALA A 110 -2.29 -4.29 -9.35
CA ALA A 110 -1.99 -4.98 -10.60
C ALA A 110 -3.26 -5.29 -11.39
N LEU A 111 -4.32 -5.77 -10.71
CA LEU A 111 -5.64 -5.96 -11.32
C LEU A 111 -6.22 -4.66 -11.87
N ARG A 112 -6.11 -3.55 -11.12
CA ARG A 112 -6.60 -2.25 -11.57
C ARG A 112 -5.86 -1.74 -12.81
N LEU A 113 -4.52 -1.83 -12.81
CA LEU A 113 -3.70 -1.46 -13.96
C LEU A 113 -4.02 -2.34 -15.17
N LEU A 114 -4.19 -3.65 -14.97
CA LEU A 114 -4.57 -4.59 -16.02
C LEU A 114 -5.95 -4.27 -16.61
N ARG A 115 -6.89 -3.83 -15.77
CA ARG A 115 -8.20 -3.35 -16.21
C ARG A 115 -8.09 -2.08 -17.06
N ILE A 116 -7.32 -1.08 -16.62
CA ILE A 116 -7.08 0.14 -17.40
C ILE A 116 -6.41 -0.18 -18.75
N VAL A 117 -5.41 -1.07 -18.75
CA VAL A 117 -4.74 -1.52 -19.98
C VAL A 117 -5.71 -2.31 -20.87
N SER A 118 -6.65 -3.06 -20.30
CA SER A 118 -7.65 -3.81 -21.05
C SER A 118 -8.67 -2.96 -21.78
N GLU A 119 -8.93 -1.75 -21.31
CA GLU A 119 -9.80 -0.78 -22.00
C GLU A 119 -9.14 -0.24 -23.28
N VAL A 120 -7.80 -0.21 -23.31
CA VAL A 120 -7.00 0.27 -24.45
C VAL A 120 -6.58 -0.88 -25.37
N TRP A 121 -6.43 -2.10 -24.83
CA TRP A 121 -5.97 -3.27 -25.57
C TRP A 121 -6.94 -4.46 -25.42
N PRO A 122 -7.71 -4.82 -26.46
CA PRO A 122 -8.72 -5.89 -26.41
C PRO A 122 -8.19 -7.28 -26.00
N MET A 123 -6.90 -7.56 -26.19
CA MET A 123 -6.27 -8.80 -25.75
C MET A 123 -6.06 -8.84 -24.22
N ALA A 124 -5.82 -7.68 -23.62
CA ALA A 124 -5.66 -7.56 -22.17
C ALA A 124 -6.99 -7.70 -21.42
N THR A 125 -8.16 -7.57 -22.09
CA THR A 125 -9.49 -7.82 -21.49
C THR A 125 -9.64 -9.25 -20.99
N ARG A 126 -9.26 -10.24 -21.81
CA ARG A 126 -9.32 -11.65 -21.39
C ARG A 126 -8.33 -11.97 -20.27
N ILE A 127 -7.18 -11.30 -20.25
CA ILE A 127 -6.17 -11.44 -19.20
C ILE A 127 -6.69 -10.81 -17.89
N ALA A 128 -7.35 -9.65 -17.97
CA ALA A 128 -7.98 -8.98 -16.84
C ALA A 128 -9.11 -9.82 -16.23
N GLU A 129 -10.04 -10.31 -17.05
CA GLU A 129 -11.14 -11.19 -16.63
C GLU A 129 -10.62 -12.48 -15.98
N PHE A 130 -9.57 -13.08 -16.55
CA PHE A 130 -8.95 -14.28 -16.00
C PHE A 130 -8.21 -13.98 -14.69
N ALA A 131 -7.46 -12.88 -14.60
CA ALA A 131 -6.75 -12.48 -13.39
C ALA A 131 -7.73 -12.13 -12.25
N ASP A 132 -8.81 -11.41 -12.54
CA ASP A 132 -9.89 -11.14 -11.59
C ASP A 132 -10.51 -12.46 -11.11
N CYS A 133 -10.78 -13.41 -12.00
CA CYS A 133 -11.30 -14.73 -11.62
C CYS A 133 -10.32 -15.48 -10.71
N VAL A 134 -9.05 -15.60 -11.09
CA VAL A 134 -8.04 -16.34 -10.34
C VAL A 134 -7.71 -15.68 -9.00
N LEU A 135 -7.73 -14.36 -8.89
CA LEU A 135 -7.35 -13.68 -7.64
C LEU A 135 -8.52 -13.42 -6.70
N ASN A 136 -9.75 -13.41 -7.22
CA ASN A 136 -10.98 -13.22 -6.45
C ASN A 136 -11.65 -14.56 -6.10
N ASP A 137 -11.26 -15.67 -6.73
CA ASP A 137 -11.63 -17.01 -6.31
C ASP A 137 -10.97 -17.32 -4.95
N GLN A 138 -11.81 -17.49 -3.92
CA GLN A 138 -11.44 -17.80 -2.53
C GLN A 138 -10.40 -18.94 -2.44
N TYR A 139 -10.44 -19.88 -3.38
CA TYR A 139 -9.52 -21.01 -3.43
C TYR A 139 -8.07 -20.61 -3.71
N PHE A 140 -7.86 -19.72 -4.68
CA PHE A 140 -6.51 -19.28 -5.07
C PHE A 140 -5.94 -18.26 -4.09
N HIS A 141 -6.77 -17.39 -3.50
CA HIS A 141 -6.32 -16.50 -2.43
C HIS A 141 -5.87 -17.32 -1.21
N GLN A 142 -6.62 -18.37 -0.85
CA GLN A 142 -6.26 -19.27 0.25
C GLN A 142 -5.00 -20.10 -0.07
N LEU A 143 -4.90 -20.65 -1.28
CA LEU A 143 -3.73 -21.39 -1.74
C LEU A 143 -2.47 -20.50 -1.84
N PHE A 144 -2.63 -19.26 -2.30
CA PHE A 144 -1.55 -18.27 -2.38
C PHE A 144 -1.06 -17.90 -0.98
N VAL A 145 -1.98 -17.60 -0.05
CA VAL A 145 -1.65 -17.33 1.36
C VAL A 145 -0.98 -18.54 2.00
N GLU A 146 -1.50 -19.76 1.79
CA GLU A 146 -0.88 -21.00 2.28
C GLU A 146 0.54 -21.18 1.74
N ARG A 147 0.74 -21.03 0.42
CA ARG A 147 2.05 -21.21 -0.22
C ARG A 147 3.06 -20.16 0.22
N MET A 148 2.65 -18.91 0.40
CA MET A 148 3.50 -17.86 0.94
C MET A 148 3.85 -18.12 2.41
N THR A 149 2.91 -18.65 3.20
CA THR A 149 3.15 -19.03 4.60
C THR A 149 4.10 -20.23 4.71
N GLU A 150 3.99 -21.19 3.80
CA GLU A 150 4.87 -22.36 3.69
C GLU A 150 6.29 -21.96 3.29
N TYR A 151 6.43 -21.09 2.28
CA TYR A 151 7.73 -20.52 1.90
C TYR A 151 8.41 -19.82 3.10
N ARG A 152 7.63 -19.02 3.85
CA ARG A 152 8.13 -18.35 5.06
C ARG A 152 8.62 -19.36 6.11
N ARG A 153 7.89 -20.46 6.36
CA ARG A 153 8.36 -21.52 7.28
C ARG A 153 9.67 -22.17 6.81
N LEU A 154 9.82 -22.36 5.50
CA LEU A 154 11.02 -22.96 4.91
C LEU A 154 12.22 -22.02 4.96
N GLU A 155 12.04 -20.71 4.74
CA GLU A 155 13.10 -19.71 4.93
C GLU A 155 13.56 -19.61 6.39
N PHE A 156 12.61 -19.60 7.35
CA PHE A 156 12.95 -19.62 8.77
C PHE A 156 13.71 -20.91 9.17
N ALA A 157 13.30 -22.07 8.67
CA ALA A 157 14.00 -23.34 8.92
C ALA A 157 15.40 -23.38 8.28
N ALA A 158 15.57 -22.81 7.09
CA ALA A 158 16.88 -22.68 6.43
C ALA A 158 17.81 -21.70 7.15
N GLY A 159 17.25 -20.61 7.72
CA GLY A 159 17.99 -19.66 8.56
C GLY A 159 18.50 -20.28 9.87
N MET A 160 17.71 -21.16 10.49
CA MET A 160 18.10 -21.87 11.73
C MET A 160 19.17 -22.94 11.47
N SER A 161 19.07 -23.69 10.37
CA SER A 161 20.06 -24.71 10.00
C SER A 161 21.47 -24.14 9.74
N ASN A 162 21.54 -22.90 9.23
CA ASN A 162 22.81 -22.19 9.03
C ASN A 162 23.43 -21.64 10.33
N MET A 163 22.68 -21.57 11.44
CA MET A 163 23.19 -21.14 12.74
C MET A 163 23.79 -22.29 13.56
N ASP A 164 23.34 -23.53 13.32
CA ASP A 164 23.84 -24.75 13.98
C ASP A 164 25.11 -25.35 13.34
N SER A 165 25.62 -24.73 12.27
CA SER A 165 26.82 -25.17 11.52
C SER A 165 28.05 -24.27 11.74
N ILE A 166 28.04 -23.40 12.75
CA ILE A 166 29.19 -22.55 13.16
C ILE A 166 29.65 -22.93 14.56
#